data_AF-A0A822GL86-F1
#
_entry.id   AF-A0A822GL86-F1
#
_cell.length_a   1.000
_cell.length_b   1.000
_cell.length_c   1.000
_cell.angle_alpha   90.00
_cell.angle_beta   90.00
_cell.angle_gamma   90.00
#
_symmetry.space_group_name_H-M   'P 1'
#
loop_
_entity.id
_entity.type
_entity.pdbx_description
1 polymer ?
#
loop_
_entity_poly.entity_id
_entity_poly.type
_entity_poly.pdbx_seq_one_letter_code
_entity_poly.pdbx_strand_id
1 'polypeptide(L)'
;LITCSGNGKDSSLRFIRTGIGIHEHASIDLRNIKGIWALKVDNHYDNHLIVAFFDQTRLFHLQNDEIEEVELAGFDFQHQTLFCANVVSDQYLQITTQRFVRSS
;
A
#
# COMPACT_ATOMS: atom_id res chain seq x y z
N LEU A 1 4.30 -2.93 -30.69
CA LEU A 1 3.88 -3.29 -32.07
C LEU A 1 2.41 -2.94 -32.22
N ILE A 2 2.02 -2.22 -33.28
CA ILE A 2 0.62 -1.91 -33.58
C ILE A 2 0.25 -2.72 -34.82
N THR A 3 -0.84 -3.49 -34.76
CA THR A 3 -1.29 -4.32 -35.88
C THR A 3 -2.70 -3.95 -36.30
N CYS A 4 -2.93 -3.87 -37.61
CA CYS A 4 -4.26 -3.96 -38.18
C CYS A 4 -4.65 -5.43 -38.24
N SER A 5 -5.70 -5.83 -37.53
CA SER A 5 -6.09 -7.24 -37.42
C SER A 5 -7.59 -7.40 -37.73
N GLY A 6 -7.92 -8.39 -38.55
CA GLY A 6 -9.30 -8.69 -38.97
C GLY A 6 -9.63 -8.23 -40.40
N ASN A 7 -10.87 -8.46 -40.83
CA ASN A 7 -11.38 -8.12 -42.17
C ASN A 7 -12.87 -7.74 -42.07
N GLY A 8 -13.32 -6.78 -42.88
CA GLY A 8 -14.71 -6.33 -42.89
C GLY A 8 -15.15 -5.68 -41.57
N LYS A 9 -16.35 -6.06 -41.09
CA LYS A 9 -16.99 -5.48 -39.90
C LYS A 9 -16.25 -5.78 -38.58
N ASP A 10 -15.39 -6.79 -38.56
CA ASP A 10 -14.63 -7.21 -37.36
C ASP A 10 -13.16 -6.75 -37.39
N SER A 11 -12.85 -5.72 -38.19
CA SER A 11 -11.49 -5.14 -38.26
C SER A 11 -11.20 -4.23 -37.05
N SER A 12 -10.00 -4.36 -36.47
CA SER A 12 -9.57 -3.57 -35.30
C SER A 12 -8.06 -3.31 -35.30
N LEU A 13 -7.66 -2.28 -34.57
CA LEU A 13 -6.26 -2.01 -34.23
C LEU A 13 -5.93 -2.68 -32.90
N ARG A 14 -4.82 -3.43 -32.85
CA ARG A 14 -4.34 -4.07 -31.63
C ARG A 14 -2.98 -3.52 -31.26
N PHE A 15 -2.83 -3.19 -29.98
CA PHE A 15 -1.58 -2.76 -29.39
C PHE A 15 -0.95 -3.94 -28.65
N ILE A 16 0.15 -4.44 -29.17
CA ILE A 16 0.92 -5.53 -28.56
C ILE A 16 2.06 -4.91 -27.76
N ARG A 17 1.98 -5.08 -26.43
CA ARG A 17 3.01 -4.72 -25.44
C ARG A 17 3.53 -6.00 -24.78
N THR A 18 4.85 -6.07 -24.57
CA THR A 18 5.46 -7.12 -23.76
C THR A 18 5.52 -6.64 -22.31
N GLY A 19 5.02 -7.45 -21.38
CA GLY A 19 4.97 -7.12 -19.95
C GLY A 19 3.55 -6.92 -19.41
N ILE A 20 3.45 -6.86 -18.09
CA ILE A 20 2.20 -6.61 -17.36
C ILE A 20 2.08 -5.10 -17.13
N GLY A 21 0.96 -4.51 -17.55
CA GLY A 21 0.69 -3.09 -17.28
C GLY A 21 0.15 -2.93 -15.87
N ILE A 22 0.62 -1.88 -15.18
CA ILE A 22 0.05 -1.42 -13.92
C ILE A 22 -0.84 -0.23 -14.24
N HIS A 23 -2.06 -0.24 -13.73
CA HIS A 23 -2.97 0.92 -13.78
C HIS A 23 -2.80 1.70 -12.48
N GLU A 24 -2.18 2.87 -12.56
CA GLU A 24 -1.99 3.75 -11.41
C GLU A 24 -3.32 4.46 -11.09
N HIS A 25 -3.84 4.22 -9.88
CA HIS A 25 -5.06 4.86 -9.38
C HIS A 25 -4.76 6.05 -8.46
N ALA A 26 -3.62 6.02 -7.76
CA ALA A 26 -3.18 7.05 -6.84
C ALA A 26 -1.65 7.13 -6.83
N SER A 27 -1.13 8.31 -6.49
CA SER A 27 0.30 8.59 -6.41
C SER A 27 0.60 9.46 -5.20
N ILE A 28 1.66 9.14 -4.46
CA ILE A 28 2.15 9.95 -3.34
C ILE A 28 3.66 10.08 -3.49
N ASP A 29 4.16 11.32 -3.49
CA ASP A 29 5.58 11.61 -3.61
C ASP A 29 6.32 11.36 -2.29
N LEU A 30 6.69 10.10 -2.06
CA LEU A 30 7.47 9.65 -0.91
C LEU A 30 8.85 9.18 -1.36
N ARG A 31 9.91 9.64 -0.67
CA ARG A 31 11.29 9.26 -0.97
C ARG A 31 11.85 8.34 0.11
N ASN A 32 12.80 7.49 -0.26
CA ASN A 32 13.55 6.63 0.67
C ASN A 32 12.69 5.61 1.43
N ILE A 33 11.60 5.13 0.82
CA ILE A 33 10.77 4.05 1.39
C ILE A 33 11.62 2.79 1.57
N LYS A 34 11.53 2.17 2.75
CA LYS A 34 12.20 0.92 3.12
C LYS A 34 11.26 -0.28 3.18
N GLY A 35 9.97 -0.05 3.35
CA GLY A 35 8.95 -1.08 3.37
C GLY A 35 7.54 -0.50 3.39
N ILE A 36 6.59 -1.29 2.91
CA ILE A 36 5.18 -0.93 2.84
C ILE A 36 4.36 -2.14 3.30
N TRP A 37 3.38 -1.92 4.17
CA TRP A 37 2.44 -2.95 4.64
C TRP A 37 1.02 -2.41 4.64
N ALA A 38 0.08 -3.26 4.20
CA ALA A 38 -1.33 -2.98 4.35
C ALA A 38 -1.80 -3.40 5.75
N LEU A 39 -2.73 -2.64 6.32
CA LEU A 39 -3.34 -2.93 7.61
C LEU A 39 -4.84 -2.62 7.57
N LYS A 40 -5.58 -3.48 8.24
CA LYS A 40 -7.02 -3.35 8.49
C LYS A 40 -7.24 -2.84 9.91
N VAL A 41 -7.89 -1.69 10.07
CA VAL A 41 -8.28 -1.14 11.39
C VAL A 41 -9.78 -0.87 11.36
N ASP A 42 -10.52 -1.56 12.24
CA ASP A 42 -11.99 -1.47 12.37
C ASP A 42 -12.77 -1.60 11.04
N ASN A 43 -12.21 -2.35 10.09
CA ASN A 43 -12.76 -2.53 8.74
C ASN A 43 -12.72 -4.00 8.33
N HIS A 44 -13.42 -4.35 7.25
CA HIS A 44 -13.32 -5.65 6.58
C HIS A 44 -12.16 -5.70 5.56
N TYR A 45 -11.83 -4.56 4.97
CA TYR A 45 -10.76 -4.41 3.98
C TYR A 45 -9.59 -3.61 4.53
N ASP A 46 -8.42 -3.78 3.92
CA ASP A 46 -7.26 -2.94 4.21
C ASP A 46 -7.61 -1.47 3.95
N ASN A 47 -7.54 -0.66 5.00
CA ASN A 47 -7.84 0.76 4.97
C ASN A 47 -6.67 1.62 5.44
N HIS A 48 -5.57 1.00 5.84
CA HIS A 48 -4.37 1.70 6.25
C HIS A 48 -3.14 1.19 5.51
N LEU A 49 -2.20 2.09 5.24
CA LEU A 49 -0.92 1.82 4.61
C LEU A 49 0.21 2.30 5.51
N ILE A 50 1.01 1.37 6.01
CA ILE A 50 2.20 1.65 6.80
C ILE A 50 3.36 1.82 5.83
N VAL A 51 4.09 2.93 5.95
CA VAL A 51 5.29 3.20 5.14
C VAL A 51 6.48 3.43 6.06
N ALA A 52 7.48 2.56 5.96
CA ALA A 52 8.73 2.69 6.72
C ALA A 52 9.76 3.55 5.98
N PHE A 53 10.41 4.42 6.74
CA PHE A 53 11.62 5.15 6.37
C PHE A 53 12.76 4.69 7.28
N PHE A 54 13.96 5.27 7.13
CA PHE A 54 15.14 4.84 7.91
C PHE A 54 15.04 5.20 9.39
N ASP A 55 14.43 6.34 9.70
CA ASP A 55 14.37 6.95 11.03
C ASP A 55 12.94 7.09 11.56
N GLN A 56 11.93 6.75 10.76
CA GLN A 56 10.54 6.92 11.13
C GLN A 56 9.61 5.96 10.40
N THR A 57 8.37 5.90 10.86
CA THR A 57 7.26 5.23 10.20
C THR A 57 6.14 6.25 10.00
N ARG A 58 5.48 6.22 8.83
CA ARG A 58 4.26 7.01 8.55
C ARG A 58 3.10 6.05 8.30
N LEU A 59 1.90 6.48 8.64
CA LEU A 59 0.68 5.70 8.47
C LEU A 59 -0.32 6.53 7.67
N PHE A 60 -0.88 5.94 6.63
CA PHE A 60 -1.88 6.58 5.79
C PHE A 60 -3.20 5.85 5.89
N HIS A 61 -4.28 6.57 6.13
CA HIS A 61 -5.64 6.06 6.02
C HIS A 61 -6.15 6.29 4.60
N LEU A 62 -6.82 5.27 4.04
CA LEU A 62 -7.35 5.26 2.68
C LEU A 62 -8.88 5.26 2.77
N GLN A 63 -9.51 6.32 2.26
CA GLN A 63 -10.97 6.45 2.26
C GLN A 63 -11.45 7.19 1.01
N ASN A 64 -12.40 6.60 0.28
CA ASN A 64 -13.06 7.23 -0.88
C ASN A 64 -12.08 7.85 -1.91
N ASP A 65 -11.03 7.11 -2.28
CA ASP A 65 -9.94 7.56 -3.17
C ASP A 65 -9.06 8.70 -2.61
N GLU A 66 -9.31 9.13 -1.37
CA GLU A 66 -8.45 10.07 -0.64
C GLU A 66 -7.47 9.33 0.28
N ILE A 67 -6.34 9.98 0.51
CA ILE A 67 -5.26 9.47 1.35
C ILE A 67 -4.89 10.54 2.37
N GLU A 68 -4.99 10.21 3.65
CA GLU A 68 -4.67 11.10 4.76
C GLU A 68 -3.61 10.46 5.64
N GLU A 69 -2.62 11.25 6.10
CA GLU A 69 -1.68 10.78 7.12
C GLU A 69 -2.33 10.86 8.50
N VAL A 70 -2.30 9.74 9.22
CA VAL A 70 -2.96 9.60 10.52
C VAL A 70 -2.01 9.02 11.55
N GLU A 71 -2.29 9.27 12.82
CA GLU A 71 -1.66 8.57 13.93
C GLU A 71 -2.59 7.49 14.48
N LEU A 72 -2.00 6.40 14.97
CA LEU A 72 -2.72 5.28 15.56
C LEU A 72 -2.15 5.01 16.95
N ALA A 73 -3.04 4.97 17.95
CA ALA A 73 -2.63 4.81 19.34
C ALA A 73 -1.84 3.50 19.54
N GLY A 74 -0.72 3.61 20.25
CA GLY A 74 0.17 2.48 20.53
C GLY A 74 1.23 2.21 19.48
N PHE A 75 1.10 2.73 18.25
CA PHE A 75 2.12 2.60 17.20
C PHE A 75 3.39 3.41 17.51
N ASP A 76 4.53 2.92 17.04
CA ASP A 76 5.82 3.58 17.15
C ASP A 76 6.20 4.25 15.83
N PHE A 77 5.96 5.56 15.74
CA PHE A 77 6.25 6.36 14.54
C PHE A 77 7.70 6.86 14.47
N GLN A 78 8.44 6.82 15.58
CA GLN A 78 9.78 7.40 15.71
C GLN A 78 10.91 6.45 15.30
N HIS A 79 10.57 5.24 14.85
CA HIS A 79 11.53 4.23 14.44
C HIS A 79 11.08 3.53 13.16
N GLN A 80 12.05 2.98 12.44
CA GLN A 80 11.78 2.20 11.24
C GLN A 80 10.97 0.94 11.58
N THR A 81 9.83 0.77 10.93
CA THR A 81 9.09 -0.49 10.92
C THR A 81 9.84 -1.52 10.06
N LEU A 82 10.11 -2.67 10.65
CA LEU A 82 10.70 -3.84 9.99
C LEU A 82 9.61 -4.81 9.50
N PHE A 83 8.48 -4.86 10.21
CA PHE A 83 7.32 -5.67 9.83
C PHE A 83 6.05 -5.15 10.52
N CYS A 84 4.93 -5.21 9.83
CA CYS A 84 3.61 -4.92 10.39
C CYS A 84 2.56 -5.86 9.78
N ALA A 85 1.61 -6.30 10.59
CA ALA A 85 0.50 -7.13 10.15
C ALA A 85 -0.67 -7.11 11.12
N ASN A 86 -1.87 -7.36 10.60
CA ASN A 86 -2.98 -7.85 11.41
C ASN A 86 -2.70 -9.25 11.93
N VAL A 87 -3.16 -9.54 13.14
CA VAL A 87 -3.05 -10.83 13.81
C VAL A 87 -4.42 -11.29 14.32
N VAL A 88 -4.44 -12.44 14.98
CA VAL A 88 -5.65 -13.02 15.58
C VAL A 88 -6.35 -12.03 16.51
N SER A 89 -7.67 -12.17 16.64
CA SER A 89 -8.51 -11.36 17.54
C SER A 89 -8.58 -9.87 17.17
N ASP A 90 -8.58 -9.54 15.87
CA ASP A 90 -8.65 -8.16 15.34
C ASP A 90 -7.58 -7.21 15.91
N GLN A 91 -6.46 -7.78 16.31
CA GLN A 91 -5.29 -7.03 16.75
C GLN A 91 -4.33 -6.80 15.60
N TYR A 92 -3.39 -5.90 15.82
CA TYR A 92 -2.26 -5.68 14.93
C TYR A 92 -0.96 -5.60 15.72
N LEU A 93 0.13 -5.91 15.03
CA LEU A 93 1.47 -5.78 15.57
C LEU A 93 2.34 -4.93 14.66
N GLN A 94 3.35 -4.32 15.27
CA GLN A 94 4.41 -3.61 14.61
C GLN A 94 5.74 -4.00 15.25
N ILE A 95 6.69 -4.40 14.42
CA ILE A 95 8.06 -4.68 14.81
C ILE A 95 8.91 -3.51 14.33
N THR A 96 9.51 -2.75 15.24
CA THR A 96 10.46 -1.69 14.90
C THR A 96 11.89 -2.12 15.19
N THR A 97 12.84 -1.27 14.81
CA THR A 97 14.26 -1.46 15.18
C THR A 97 14.52 -1.38 16.68
N GLN A 98 13.58 -0.86 17.48
CA GLN A 98 13.75 -0.70 18.93
C GLN A 98 12.85 -1.60 19.77
N ARG A 99 11.64 -1.91 19.29
CA ARG A 99 10.64 -2.61 20.11
C ARG A 99 9.61 -3.36 19.29
N PHE A 100 8.92 -4.24 20.00
CA PHE A 100 7.70 -4.89 19.56
C PHE A 100 6.48 -4.14 20.12
N VAL A 101 5.55 -3.79 19.25
CA VAL A 101 4.27 -3.13 19.57
C VAL A 101 3.13 -4.06 19.18
N ARG A 102 2.12 -4.15 20.04
CA ARG A 102 0.86 -4.86 19.79
C ARG A 102 -0.29 -3.98 20.24
N SER A 103 -1.36 -3.93 19.45
CA SER A 103 -2.60 -3.28 19.87
C SER A 103 -3.19 -4.01 21.06
N SER A 104 -3.54 -3.28 22.11
CA SER A 104 -4.22 -3.79 23.31
C SER A 104 -5.61 -4.30 22.97
#